data_AF-A0A7J2PV77-F1
#
_entry.id   AF-A0A7J2PV77-F1
#
_cell.length_a   1.000
_cell.length_b   1.000
_cell.length_c   1.000
_cell.angle_alpha   90.00
_cell.angle_beta   90.00
_cell.angle_gamma   90.00
#
_symmetry.space_group_name_H-M   'P 1'
#
loop_
_entity.id
_entity.type
_entity.pdbx_description
1 polymer ?
#
loop_
_entity_poly.entity_id
_entity_poly.type
_entity_poly.pdbx_seq_one_letter_code
_entity_poly.pdbx_strand_id
1 'polypeptide(L)'
;MLGIKHPIIAAPMGPFFTTELTIAVSEAGGLGVLSHTGLYSEYKDSGRNAVEIMKDNMLEVIKHTDNPFGFNVRTSRTEPIAKVLCKEIPEFIMNNPKVKEQCIYAVTSAGTSKMLPESKSFQELKKSGSKIKHFHVAPAFWLAGKCVATGVDGLVVTGGEGGGHQSYERVSTLVLLQQVVQKYPDVPVVACGG
;
A
#
# COMPACT_ATOMS: atom_id res chain seq x y z
N MET A 1 -4.18 12.95 -9.24
CA MET A 1 -4.64 11.97 -8.23
C MET A 1 -3.73 11.94 -7.00
N LEU A 2 -2.45 11.58 -7.14
CA LEU A 2 -1.53 11.39 -6.01
C LEU A 2 -0.57 12.58 -5.75
N GLY A 3 -0.68 13.68 -6.48
CA GLY A 3 0.16 14.87 -6.20
C GLY A 3 1.68 14.67 -6.32
N ILE A 4 2.13 13.63 -7.03
CA ILE A 4 3.55 13.35 -7.30
C ILE A 4 3.96 13.87 -8.68
N LYS A 5 5.26 14.18 -8.85
CA LYS A 5 5.83 14.73 -10.10
C LYS A 5 5.99 13.67 -11.18
N HIS A 6 6.45 12.48 -10.78
CA HIS A 6 6.67 11.35 -11.67
C HIS A 6 5.68 10.25 -11.35
N PRO A 7 5.00 9.64 -12.35
CA PRO A 7 4.04 8.55 -12.12
C PRO A 7 4.78 7.22 -11.84
N ILE A 8 5.69 7.24 -10.87
CA ILE A 8 6.56 6.14 -10.47
C ILE A 8 6.31 5.89 -8.98
N ILE A 9 5.95 4.66 -8.64
CA ILE A 9 5.69 4.24 -7.26
C ILE A 9 6.73 3.17 -6.92
N ALA A 10 7.47 3.36 -5.83
CA ALA A 10 8.35 2.32 -5.32
C ALA A 10 7.50 1.25 -4.63
N ALA A 11 7.60 0.01 -5.12
CA ALA A 11 6.86 -1.09 -4.51
C ALA A 11 7.29 -1.28 -3.04
N PRO A 12 6.35 -1.56 -2.13
CA PRO A 12 6.65 -1.89 -0.74
C PRO A 12 7.27 -3.29 -0.69
N MET A 13 8.61 -3.35 -0.72
CA MET A 13 9.39 -4.59 -0.82
C MET A 13 9.55 -5.27 0.55
N GLY A 14 8.47 -5.78 1.13
CA GLY A 14 8.58 -6.66 2.30
C GLY A 14 9.39 -7.92 1.96
N PRO A 15 10.26 -8.43 2.86
CA PRO A 15 10.41 -8.07 4.28
C PRO A 15 11.39 -6.92 4.56
N PHE A 16 11.90 -6.23 3.55
CA PHE A 16 12.94 -5.22 3.71
C PHE A 16 12.42 -3.94 4.36
N PHE A 17 13.28 -3.30 5.16
CA PHE A 17 13.05 -1.95 5.63
C PHE A 17 13.11 -0.99 4.45
N THR A 18 12.08 -0.17 4.30
CA THR A 18 11.89 0.68 3.11
C THR A 18 11.82 2.16 3.48
N THR A 19 12.15 2.54 4.72
CA THR A 19 12.06 3.93 5.21
C THR A 19 12.98 4.87 4.42
N GLU A 20 14.27 4.55 4.32
CA GLU A 20 15.22 5.36 3.56
C GLU A 20 14.88 5.40 2.06
N LEU A 21 14.47 4.25 1.50
CA LEU A 21 14.01 4.18 0.11
C LEU A 21 12.75 5.03 -0.11
N THR A 22 11.83 5.03 0.85
CA THR A 22 10.60 5.83 0.80
C THR A 22 10.95 7.31 0.75
N ILE A 23 11.83 7.77 1.64
CA ILE A 23 12.32 9.15 1.67
C ILE A 23 12.97 9.50 0.33
N ALA A 24 13.92 8.68 -0.14
CA ALA A 24 14.66 8.95 -1.36
C ALA A 24 13.75 9.04 -2.60
N VAL A 25 12.75 8.15 -2.72
CA VAL A 25 11.83 8.13 -3.86
C VAL A 25 10.85 9.30 -3.80
N SER A 26 10.34 9.65 -2.62
CA SER A 26 9.47 10.81 -2.42
C SER A 26 10.21 12.12 -2.73
N GLU A 27 11.47 12.28 -2.29
CA GLU A 27 12.32 13.43 -2.63
C GLU A 27 12.66 13.50 -4.12
N ALA A 28 12.83 12.35 -4.78
CA ALA A 28 13.02 12.30 -6.23
C ALA A 28 11.74 12.65 -7.02
N GLY A 29 10.60 12.89 -6.36
CA GLY A 29 9.33 13.25 -6.96
C GLY A 29 8.46 12.07 -7.40
N GLY A 30 8.85 10.84 -7.07
CA GLY A 30 7.99 9.66 -7.15
C GLY A 30 7.14 9.50 -5.88
N LEU A 31 6.53 8.32 -5.72
CA LEU A 31 5.85 7.94 -4.48
C LEU A 31 6.63 6.84 -3.77
N GLY A 32 7.26 7.18 -2.66
CA GLY A 32 7.80 6.20 -1.72
C GLY A 32 6.68 5.48 -0.97
N VAL A 33 6.83 4.17 -0.75
CA VAL A 33 5.84 3.37 -0.02
C VAL A 33 6.51 2.54 1.06
N LEU A 34 6.18 2.84 2.30
CA LEU A 34 6.59 2.05 3.45
C LEU A 34 5.96 0.66 3.38
N SER A 35 6.80 -0.37 3.35
CA SER A 35 6.36 -1.73 3.61
C SER A 35 6.12 -1.89 5.10
N HIS A 36 4.98 -2.46 5.49
CA HIS A 36 4.97 -3.11 6.80
C HIS A 36 6.02 -4.24 6.74
N THR A 37 6.83 -4.36 7.77
CA THR A 37 7.88 -5.37 7.81
C THR A 37 7.35 -6.56 8.60
N GLY A 38 6.96 -7.59 7.84
CA GLY A 38 6.48 -8.85 8.38
C GLY A 38 7.47 -9.96 8.12
N LEU A 39 8.67 -9.88 8.70
CA LEU A 39 9.35 -11.09 9.16
C LEU A 39 9.75 -10.86 10.61
N TYR A 40 8.82 -11.24 11.48
CA TYR A 40 8.96 -11.97 12.75
C TYR A 40 10.35 -12.29 13.35
N SER A 41 11.46 -12.29 12.60
CA SER A 41 12.77 -12.74 13.04
C SER A 41 13.60 -11.67 13.76
N GLU A 42 13.69 -10.43 13.27
CA GLU A 42 14.45 -9.37 13.99
C GLU A 42 13.62 -8.69 15.09
N TYR A 43 12.29 -8.72 14.98
CA TYR A 43 11.40 -8.03 15.92
C TYR A 43 11.13 -8.79 17.21
N LYS A 44 11.27 -10.12 17.18
CA LYS A 44 11.14 -10.94 18.38
C LYS A 44 12.22 -10.58 19.42
N ASP A 45 13.39 -10.14 18.95
CA ASP A 45 14.54 -9.82 19.78
C ASP A 45 14.53 -8.38 20.33
N SER A 46 13.79 -7.46 19.68
CA SER A 46 13.66 -6.06 20.15
C SER A 46 12.43 -5.80 21.05
N GLY A 47 11.52 -6.76 21.17
CA GLY A 47 10.29 -6.62 21.98
C GLY A 47 9.27 -5.62 21.42
N ARG A 48 9.50 -5.05 20.23
CA ARG A 48 8.62 -4.04 19.60
C ARG A 48 7.64 -4.70 18.64
N ASN A 49 6.39 -4.21 18.63
CA ASN A 49 5.37 -4.70 17.70
C ASN A 49 5.42 -3.97 16.35
N ALA A 50 4.90 -4.60 15.30
CA ALA A 50 4.93 -4.06 13.94
C ALA A 50 4.18 -2.72 13.77
N VAL A 51 3.20 -2.44 14.62
CA VAL A 51 2.43 -1.19 14.57
C VAL A 51 3.29 -0.02 15.01
N GLU A 52 4.00 -0.15 16.13
CA GLU A 52 4.89 0.90 16.65
C GLU A 52 6.04 1.18 15.68
N ILE A 53 6.59 0.14 15.06
CA ILE A 53 7.63 0.30 14.03
C ILE A 53 7.10 1.07 12.83
N MET A 54 5.88 0.75 12.39
CA MET A 54 5.25 1.45 11.28
C MET A 54 5.00 2.92 11.62
N LYS A 55 4.55 3.22 12.84
CA LYS A 55 4.38 4.60 13.35
C LYS A 55 5.72 5.35 13.33
N ASP A 56 6.78 4.75 13.87
CA ASP A 56 8.13 5.32 13.85
C ASP A 56 8.63 5.60 12.43
N ASN A 57 8.45 4.64 11.52
CA ASN A 57 8.85 4.82 10.12
C ASN A 57 8.09 5.98 9.46
N MET A 58 6.79 6.15 9.74
CA MET A 58 6.04 7.31 9.25
C MET A 58 6.58 8.63 9.83
N LEU A 59 6.93 8.65 11.12
CA LEU A 59 7.54 9.82 11.76
C LEU A 59 8.92 10.16 11.16
N GLU A 60 9.71 9.14 10.83
CA GLU A 60 11.02 9.33 10.22
C GLU A 60 10.91 9.84 8.78
N VAL A 61 9.92 9.37 8.01
CA VAL A 61 9.62 9.90 6.66
C VAL A 61 9.28 11.38 6.73
N ILE A 62 8.27 11.78 7.52
CA ILE A 62 7.84 13.19 7.59
C ILE A 62 8.89 14.13 8.20
N LYS A 63 9.92 13.58 8.87
CA LYS A 63 11.06 14.35 9.39
C LYS A 63 12.06 14.71 8.29
N HIS A 64 12.15 13.90 7.23
CA HIS A 64 13.16 14.03 6.18
C HIS A 64 12.60 14.39 4.81
N THR A 65 11.28 14.41 4.63
CA THR A 65 10.64 14.86 3.40
C THR A 65 9.35 15.60 3.71
N ASP A 66 9.01 16.57 2.86
CA ASP A 66 7.69 17.19 2.81
C ASP A 66 6.83 16.66 1.64
N ASN A 67 7.36 15.71 0.87
CA ASN A 67 6.70 15.11 -0.28
C ASN A 67 5.75 13.97 0.12
N PRO A 68 4.74 13.66 -0.72
CA PRO A 68 3.80 12.60 -0.41
C PRO A 68 4.46 11.22 -0.32
N PHE A 69 3.91 10.37 0.54
CA PHE A 69 4.31 8.98 0.68
C PHE A 69 3.10 8.07 0.89
N GLY A 70 3.34 6.76 0.94
CA GLY A 70 2.32 5.78 1.25
C GLY A 70 2.79 4.66 2.16
N PHE A 71 1.88 3.73 2.42
CA PHE A 71 2.18 2.51 3.16
C PHE A 71 1.51 1.27 2.58
N ASN A 72 2.02 0.10 3.00
CA ASN A 72 1.47 -1.19 2.67
C ASN A 72 1.00 -2.00 3.87
N VAL A 73 -0.09 -2.74 3.68
CA VAL A 73 -0.49 -3.84 4.57
C VAL A 73 -0.77 -5.11 3.76
N ARG A 74 -0.01 -6.17 4.04
CA ARG A 74 -0.31 -7.55 3.60
C ARG A 74 -1.52 -8.05 4.39
N THR A 75 -2.60 -8.33 3.70
CA THR A 75 -3.90 -8.70 4.31
C THR A 75 -4.16 -10.20 4.24
N SER A 76 -3.10 -10.99 4.11
CA SER A 76 -3.17 -12.46 4.07
C SER A 76 -3.77 -13.01 5.35
N ARG A 77 -4.46 -14.16 5.25
CA ARG A 77 -4.91 -14.92 6.43
C ARG A 77 -3.75 -15.39 7.32
N THR A 78 -2.56 -15.49 6.74
CA THR A 78 -1.31 -15.83 7.44
C THR A 78 -0.58 -14.60 8.00
N GLU A 79 -1.23 -13.43 8.02
CA GLU A 79 -0.71 -12.20 8.64
C GLU A 79 -1.63 -11.79 9.81
N PRO A 80 -1.43 -12.32 11.03
CA PRO A 80 -2.32 -12.07 12.16
C PRO A 80 -2.44 -10.59 12.55
N ILE A 81 -1.36 -9.82 12.35
CA ILE A 81 -1.30 -8.40 12.73
C ILE A 81 -2.01 -7.48 11.73
N ALA A 82 -2.40 -7.97 10.54
CA ALA A 82 -2.95 -7.14 9.47
C ALA A 82 -4.20 -6.36 9.91
N LYS A 83 -5.09 -6.98 10.69
CA LYS A 83 -6.29 -6.31 11.24
C LYS A 83 -5.94 -5.18 12.20
N VAL A 84 -4.91 -5.39 13.01
CA VAL A 84 -4.42 -4.39 13.97
C VAL A 84 -3.79 -3.22 13.21
N LEU A 85 -2.96 -3.49 12.20
CA LEU A 85 -2.40 -2.44 11.33
C LEU A 85 -3.49 -1.66 10.58
N CYS A 86 -4.49 -2.34 10.01
CA CYS A 86 -5.62 -1.68 9.34
C CYS A 86 -6.50 -0.86 10.29
N LYS A 87 -6.39 -1.06 11.61
CA LYS A 87 -7.07 -0.25 12.62
C LYS A 87 -6.18 0.89 13.11
N GLU A 88 -5.01 0.58 13.63
CA GLU A 88 -4.18 1.53 14.36
C GLU A 88 -3.43 2.50 13.44
N ILE A 89 -3.06 2.08 12.23
CA ILE A 89 -2.35 2.98 11.30
C ILE A 89 -3.26 4.11 10.82
N PRO A 90 -4.52 3.86 10.37
CA PRO A 90 -5.41 4.95 10.04
C PRO A 90 -5.74 5.88 11.21
N GLU A 91 -5.86 5.33 12.42
CA GLU A 91 -6.07 6.11 13.65
C GLU A 91 -4.87 7.02 13.95
N PHE A 92 -3.66 6.50 13.82
CA PHE A 92 -2.43 7.27 13.96
C PHE A 92 -2.32 8.38 12.91
N ILE A 93 -2.58 8.07 11.63
CA ILE A 93 -2.61 9.06 10.54
C ILE A 93 -3.63 10.15 10.87
N MET A 94 -4.83 9.79 11.33
CA MET A 94 -5.89 10.75 11.63
C MET A 94 -5.50 11.75 12.74
N ASN A 95 -4.75 11.27 13.73
CA ASN A 95 -4.35 12.05 14.91
C ASN A 95 -3.01 12.80 14.75
N ASN A 96 -2.29 12.62 13.63
CA ASN A 96 -1.06 13.34 13.33
C ASN A 96 -1.24 14.20 12.07
N PRO A 97 -1.38 15.54 12.20
CA PRO A 97 -1.67 16.43 11.07
C PRO A 97 -0.67 16.33 9.91
N LYS A 98 0.63 16.24 10.21
CA LYS A 98 1.68 16.18 9.17
C LYS A 98 1.63 14.84 8.43
N VAL A 99 1.48 13.73 9.16
CA VAL A 99 1.28 12.41 8.54
C VAL A 99 0.00 12.39 7.71
N LYS A 100 -1.11 12.95 8.21
CA LYS A 100 -2.40 13.01 7.51
C LYS A 100 -2.31 13.72 6.16
N GLU A 101 -1.52 14.79 6.10
CA GLU A 101 -1.32 15.58 4.88
C GLU A 101 -0.47 14.84 3.84
N GLN A 102 0.62 14.20 4.28
CA GLN A 102 1.61 13.58 3.39
C GLN A 102 1.33 12.11 3.06
N CYS A 103 0.67 11.37 3.95
CA CYS A 103 0.30 9.97 3.75
C CYS A 103 -0.97 9.86 2.89
N ILE A 104 -0.76 9.83 1.59
CA ILE A 104 -1.84 9.90 0.59
C ILE A 104 -2.16 8.56 -0.05
N TYR A 105 -1.41 7.50 0.25
CA TYR A 105 -1.51 6.23 -0.43
C TYR A 105 -1.45 5.05 0.54
N ALA A 106 -2.42 4.16 0.46
CA ALA A 106 -2.42 2.89 1.14
C ALA A 106 -2.57 1.78 0.10
N VAL A 107 -1.65 0.82 0.08
CA VAL A 107 -1.76 -0.37 -0.78
C VAL A 107 -1.93 -1.62 0.07
N THR A 108 -2.95 -2.43 -0.20
CA THR A 108 -3.07 -3.76 0.42
C THR A 108 -2.74 -4.87 -0.58
N SER A 109 -2.24 -6.00 -0.08
CA SER A 109 -1.74 -7.11 -0.93
C SER A 109 -1.92 -8.50 -0.31
N ALA A 110 -1.71 -9.55 -1.12
CA ALA A 110 -1.71 -10.99 -0.77
C ALA A 110 -2.93 -11.50 0.01
N GLY A 111 -4.06 -10.79 -0.04
CA GLY A 111 -5.20 -11.03 0.82
C GLY A 111 -6.46 -10.36 0.28
N THR A 112 -7.32 -9.89 1.18
CA THR A 112 -8.58 -9.25 0.79
C THR A 112 -8.44 -7.74 0.71
N SER A 113 -8.95 -7.14 -0.37
CA SER A 113 -9.08 -5.69 -0.50
C SER A 113 -10.05 -5.08 0.50
N LYS A 114 -10.91 -5.89 1.14
CA LYS A 114 -11.93 -5.41 2.09
C LYS A 114 -11.38 -4.95 3.44
N MET A 115 -10.26 -5.50 3.89
CA MET A 115 -9.85 -5.39 5.29
C MET A 115 -9.61 -3.94 5.74
N LEU A 116 -8.97 -3.13 4.89
CA LEU A 116 -8.71 -1.73 5.18
C LEU A 116 -9.98 -0.86 5.11
N PRO A 117 -10.77 -0.87 4.02
CA PRO A 117 -11.99 -0.04 3.94
C PRO A 117 -13.09 -0.42 4.94
N GLU A 118 -13.14 -1.68 5.41
CA GLU A 118 -14.07 -2.10 6.47
C GLU A 118 -13.64 -1.64 7.88
N SER A 119 -12.40 -1.17 8.04
CA SER A 119 -11.92 -0.63 9.31
C SER A 119 -12.61 0.68 9.65
N LYS A 120 -13.21 0.77 10.84
CA LYS A 120 -13.84 2.01 11.35
C LYS A 120 -12.88 3.20 11.31
N SER A 121 -11.64 3.01 11.75
CA SER A 121 -10.66 4.09 11.79
C SER A 121 -10.27 4.57 10.38
N PHE A 122 -10.24 3.68 9.38
CA PHE A 122 -10.01 4.09 7.99
C PHE A 122 -11.19 4.89 7.43
N GLN A 123 -12.41 4.50 7.76
CA GLN A 123 -13.61 5.26 7.37
C GLN A 123 -13.62 6.64 8.02
N GLU A 124 -13.29 6.74 9.30
CA GLU A 124 -13.16 8.00 10.03
C GLU A 124 -12.02 8.87 9.46
N LEU A 125 -10.88 8.27 9.14
CA LEU A 125 -9.76 8.96 8.49
C LEU A 125 -10.22 9.61 7.17
N LYS A 126 -10.92 8.88 6.30
CA LYS A 126 -11.46 9.43 5.04
C LYS A 126 -12.47 10.56 5.30
N LYS A 127 -13.38 10.40 6.26
CA LYS A 127 -14.36 11.43 6.66
C LYS A 127 -13.71 12.68 7.24
N SER A 128 -12.54 12.54 7.87
CA SER A 128 -11.80 13.66 8.44
C SER A 128 -11.13 14.57 7.40
N GLY A 129 -11.33 14.31 6.11
CA GLY A 129 -10.75 15.08 5.01
C GLY A 129 -9.37 14.60 4.55
N SER A 130 -8.90 13.42 5.01
CA SER A 130 -7.67 12.84 4.48
C SER A 130 -7.81 12.54 2.99
N LYS A 131 -6.77 12.88 2.21
CA LYS A 131 -6.70 12.63 0.77
C LYS A 131 -6.28 11.19 0.43
N ILE A 132 -6.12 10.33 1.44
CA ILE A 132 -5.59 8.98 1.27
C ILE A 132 -6.39 8.16 0.25
N LYS A 133 -5.66 7.46 -0.62
CA LYS A 133 -6.19 6.60 -1.68
C LYS A 133 -5.84 5.15 -1.40
N HIS A 134 -6.85 4.29 -1.43
CA HIS A 134 -6.67 2.85 -1.21
C HIS A 134 -6.53 2.11 -2.53
N PHE A 135 -5.38 1.49 -2.74
CA PHE A 135 -5.09 0.60 -3.85
C PHE A 135 -4.99 -0.85 -3.36
N HIS A 136 -5.25 -1.80 -4.26
CA HIS A 136 -5.01 -3.21 -3.97
C HIS A 136 -4.23 -3.89 -5.10
N VAL A 137 -3.32 -4.78 -4.73
CA VAL A 137 -2.58 -5.61 -5.69
C VAL A 137 -3.50 -6.69 -6.26
N ALA A 138 -3.70 -6.67 -7.57
CA ALA A 138 -4.51 -7.61 -8.32
C ALA A 138 -3.64 -8.38 -9.34
N PRO A 139 -3.11 -9.56 -8.96
CA PRO A 139 -2.23 -10.35 -9.83
C PRO A 139 -2.97 -11.28 -10.80
N ALA A 140 -4.30 -11.18 -10.88
CA ALA A 140 -5.16 -11.97 -11.77
C ALA A 140 -6.42 -11.19 -12.13
N PHE A 141 -7.00 -11.46 -13.30
CA PHE A 141 -8.13 -10.69 -13.82
C PHE A 141 -9.37 -10.80 -12.92
N TRP A 142 -9.69 -11.99 -12.43
CA TRP A 142 -10.82 -12.18 -11.50
C TRP A 142 -10.60 -11.49 -10.14
N LEU A 143 -9.34 -11.34 -9.70
CA LEU A 143 -9.01 -10.59 -8.49
C LEU A 143 -9.21 -9.09 -8.70
N ALA A 144 -8.89 -8.56 -9.87
CA ALA A 144 -9.19 -7.17 -10.22
C ALA A 144 -10.68 -6.87 -10.07
N GLY A 145 -11.55 -7.76 -10.56
CA GLY A 145 -13.00 -7.64 -10.38
C GLY A 145 -13.45 -7.61 -8.92
N LYS A 146 -12.83 -8.42 -8.06
CA LYS A 146 -13.09 -8.37 -6.61
C LYS A 146 -12.65 -7.04 -6.00
N CYS A 147 -11.51 -6.51 -6.40
CA CYS A 147 -11.00 -5.23 -5.91
C CYS A 147 -11.92 -4.08 -6.31
N VAL A 148 -12.35 -4.02 -7.57
CA VAL A 148 -13.32 -3.01 -8.04
C VAL A 148 -14.63 -3.09 -7.28
N ALA A 149 -15.17 -4.30 -7.05
CA ALA A 149 -16.39 -4.49 -6.27
C ALA A 149 -16.28 -4.01 -4.81
N THR A 150 -15.06 -3.85 -4.28
CA THR A 150 -14.82 -3.31 -2.94
C THR A 150 -14.65 -1.79 -2.89
N GLY A 151 -14.66 -1.11 -4.04
CA GLY A 151 -14.55 0.35 -4.11
C GLY A 151 -13.16 0.89 -3.82
N VAL A 152 -12.10 0.14 -4.18
CA VAL A 152 -10.72 0.66 -4.15
C VAL A 152 -10.60 1.90 -5.04
N ASP A 153 -9.76 2.86 -4.64
CA ASP A 153 -9.45 4.06 -5.43
C ASP A 153 -8.59 3.71 -6.67
N GLY A 154 -7.97 2.52 -6.71
CA GLY A 154 -7.27 2.01 -7.89
C GLY A 154 -6.66 0.62 -7.69
N LEU A 155 -6.00 0.12 -8.74
CA LEU A 155 -5.43 -1.22 -8.80
C LEU A 155 -3.92 -1.17 -9.02
N VAL A 156 -3.19 -2.07 -8.36
CA VAL A 156 -1.81 -2.42 -8.74
C VAL A 156 -1.87 -3.74 -9.48
N VAL A 157 -1.72 -3.71 -10.79
CA VAL A 157 -1.80 -4.89 -11.65
C VAL A 157 -0.39 -5.45 -11.81
N THR A 158 -0.13 -6.60 -11.21
CA THR A 158 1.18 -7.29 -11.28
C THR A 158 1.09 -8.56 -12.10
N GLY A 159 1.84 -8.66 -13.19
CA GLY A 159 1.97 -9.92 -13.92
C GLY A 159 2.95 -10.90 -13.25
N GLY A 160 3.06 -12.09 -13.82
CA GLY A 160 3.89 -13.18 -13.31
C GLY A 160 5.39 -12.88 -13.27
N GLU A 161 5.82 -11.81 -13.93
CA GLU A 161 7.19 -11.32 -13.92
C GLU A 161 7.55 -10.53 -12.65
N GLY A 162 6.54 -10.17 -11.83
CA GLY A 162 6.76 -9.47 -10.57
C GLY A 162 7.51 -10.31 -9.53
N GLY A 163 8.28 -9.64 -8.68
CA GLY A 163 8.94 -10.27 -7.53
C GLY A 163 7.96 -10.61 -6.39
N GLY A 164 8.36 -11.53 -5.49
CA GLY A 164 7.59 -11.85 -4.29
C GLY A 164 6.34 -12.71 -4.55
N HIS A 165 5.21 -12.36 -3.94
CA HIS A 165 3.98 -13.14 -4.04
C HIS A 165 3.26 -12.87 -5.37
N GLN A 166 3.26 -13.87 -6.25
CA GLN A 166 2.62 -13.79 -7.57
C GLN A 166 1.44 -14.74 -7.71
N SER A 167 0.59 -14.46 -8.71
CA SER A 167 -0.50 -15.37 -9.07
C SER A 167 0.03 -16.67 -9.65
N TYR A 168 -0.61 -17.79 -9.29
CA TYR A 168 -0.32 -19.09 -9.89
C TYR A 168 -0.63 -19.14 -11.39
N GLU A 169 -1.49 -18.26 -11.89
CA GLU A 169 -1.88 -18.19 -13.31
C GLU A 169 -0.73 -17.70 -14.21
N ARG A 170 0.27 -17.02 -13.66
CA ARG A 170 1.47 -16.52 -14.39
C ARG A 170 1.14 -15.75 -15.68
N VAL A 171 0.03 -15.02 -15.70
CA VAL A 171 -0.30 -14.12 -16.81
C VAL A 171 0.73 -13.00 -16.85
N SER A 172 1.27 -12.70 -18.03
CA SER A 172 2.25 -11.62 -18.19
C SER A 172 1.62 -10.26 -17.89
N THR A 173 2.45 -9.33 -17.44
CA THR A 173 2.04 -7.97 -17.09
C THR A 173 1.37 -7.30 -18.28
N LEU A 174 1.94 -7.49 -19.47
CA LEU A 174 1.38 -6.95 -20.71
C LEU A 174 -0.04 -7.46 -20.98
N VAL A 175 -0.30 -8.76 -20.82
CA VAL A 175 -1.63 -9.34 -21.09
C VAL A 175 -2.62 -8.94 -20.01
N LEU A 176 -2.24 -9.08 -18.73
CA LEU A 176 -3.13 -8.78 -17.62
C LEU A 176 -3.52 -7.30 -17.58
N LEU A 177 -2.57 -6.40 -17.85
CA LEU A 177 -2.82 -4.96 -17.90
C LEU A 177 -3.88 -4.63 -18.94
N GLN A 178 -3.75 -5.17 -20.17
CA GLN A 178 -4.71 -4.94 -21.25
C GLN A 178 -6.12 -5.41 -20.87
N GLN A 179 -6.25 -6.59 -20.27
CA GLN A 179 -7.54 -7.11 -19.81
C GLN A 179 -8.19 -6.17 -18.79
N VAL A 180 -7.42 -5.71 -17.79
CA VAL A 180 -7.93 -4.86 -16.71
C VAL A 180 -8.36 -3.49 -17.24
N VAL A 181 -7.52 -2.80 -18.03
CA VAL A 181 -7.84 -1.45 -18.53
C VAL A 181 -8.99 -1.46 -19.54
N GLN A 182 -9.16 -2.52 -20.33
CA GLN A 182 -10.31 -2.67 -21.23
C GLN A 182 -11.61 -2.89 -20.46
N LYS A 183 -11.58 -3.67 -19.38
CA LYS A 183 -12.78 -3.98 -18.59
C LYS A 183 -13.17 -2.84 -17.64
N TYR A 184 -12.19 -2.12 -17.12
CA TYR A 184 -12.35 -1.10 -16.09
C TYR A 184 -11.62 0.21 -16.48
N PRO A 185 -12.05 0.89 -17.57
CA PRO A 185 -11.33 2.02 -18.14
C PRO A 185 -11.24 3.24 -17.20
N ASP A 186 -12.18 3.39 -16.27
CA ASP A 186 -12.23 4.51 -15.33
C ASP A 186 -11.46 4.27 -14.02
N VAL A 187 -10.96 3.04 -13.81
CA VAL A 187 -10.23 2.68 -12.59
C VAL A 187 -8.75 2.98 -12.80
N PRO A 188 -8.11 3.83 -11.97
CA PRO A 188 -6.68 4.06 -12.05
C PRO A 188 -5.89 2.76 -11.87
N VAL A 189 -4.95 2.49 -12.78
CA VAL A 189 -4.10 1.30 -12.75
C VAL A 189 -2.63 1.68 -12.65
N VAL A 190 -1.92 1.01 -11.75
CA VAL A 190 -0.46 0.99 -11.66
C VAL A 190 0.00 -0.35 -12.24
N ALA A 191 0.77 -0.32 -13.32
CA ALA A 191 1.40 -1.51 -13.88
C ALA A 191 2.63 -1.90 -13.03
N CYS A 192 2.79 -3.19 -12.77
CA CYS A 192 3.87 -3.76 -11.98
C CYS A 192 4.24 -5.15 -12.57
N GLY A 193 5.48 -5.59 -12.42
CA GLY A 193 5.99 -6.81 -13.07
C GLY A 193 6.80 -6.48 -14.33
N GLY A 194 8.04 -6.97 -14.37
CA GLY A 194 9.10 -6.53 -15.28
C GLY A 194 9.18 -7.29 -16.59
#